data_AF-K2EBG5-F1
#
_entry.id   AF-K2EBG5-F1
#
_cell.length_a   1.000
_cell.length_b   1.000
_cell.length_c   1.000
_cell.angle_alpha   90.00
_cell.angle_beta   90.00
_cell.angle_gamma   90.00
#
_symmetry.space_group_name_H-M   'P 1'
#
loop_
_entity.id
_entity.type
_entity.pdbx_description
1 polymer ?
#
loop_
_entity_poly.entity_id
_entity_poly.type
_entity_poly.pdbx_seq_one_letter_code
_entity_poly.pdbx_strand_id
1 'polypeptide(L)' 'MTIHKGQGKTFDKVHIDFGRGTFVHGQAYVALSRCRTLEGMTLTTPVQGRYIFIDERVKQFMDLN' A
#
# COMPACT_ATOMS: atom_id res chain seq x y z
N MET A 1 -10.96 7.29 5.50
CA MET A 1 -10.39 6.22 6.35
C MET A 1 -8.87 6.21 6.15
N THR A 2 -8.07 6.01 7.20
CA THR A 2 -6.62 5.93 7.05
C THR A 2 -6.20 4.52 6.61
N ILE A 3 -5.04 4.40 5.96
CA ILE A 3 -4.48 3.11 5.52
C ILE A 3 -4.38 2.13 6.69
N HIS A 4 -3.88 2.60 7.85
CA HIS A 4 -3.81 1.78 9.07
C HIS A 4 -5.16 1.25 9.54
N LYS A 5 -6.22 2.07 9.51
CA LYS A 5 -7.58 1.61 9.88
C LYS A 5 -8.21 0.68 8.84
N GLY A 6 -7.69 0.68 7.61
CA GLY A 6 -8.09 -0.22 6.53
C GLY A 6 -7.34 -1.55 6.51
N GLN A 7 -6.35 -1.76 7.37
CA GLN A 7 -5.56 -2.99 7.41
C GLN A 7 -6.45 -4.22 7.65
N GLY A 8 -6.26 -5.27 6.86
CA GLY A 8 -7.06 -6.50 6.94
C GLY A 8 -8.47 -6.40 6.31
N LYS A 9 -8.87 -5.22 5.82
CA LYS A 9 -10.15 -5.04 5.12
C LYS A 9 -10.00 -5.24 3.62
N THR A 10 -11.13 -5.45 2.95
CA THR A 10 -11.22 -5.57 1.50
C THR A 10 -12.33 -4.66 0.99
N PHE A 11 -12.06 -3.93 -0.09
CA PHE A 11 -12.98 -2.96 -0.68
C PHE A 11 -13.13 -3.21 -2.19
N ASP A 12 -14.32 -2.95 -2.70
CA ASP A 12 -14.59 -3.00 -4.14
C ASP A 12 -14.13 -1.75 -4.87
N LYS A 13 -14.18 -0.59 -4.20
CA LYS A 13 -13.74 0.68 -4.75
C LYS A 13 -12.93 1.46 -3.73
N VAL A 14 -11.78 1.98 -4.15
CA VAL A 14 -10.91 2.84 -3.33
C VAL A 14 -10.39 4.02 -4.14
N HIS A 15 -10.35 5.18 -3.49
CA HIS A 15 -9.56 6.32 -3.95
C HIS A 15 -8.39 6.46 -2.97
N ILE A 16 -7.16 6.34 -3.47
CA ILE A 16 -5.95 6.36 -2.64
C ILE A 16 -5.24 7.68 -2.86
N ASP A 17 -5.07 8.42 -1.77
CA ASP A 17 -4.23 9.61 -1.70
C ASP A 17 -3.04 9.33 -0.78
N PHE A 18 -1.83 9.38 -1.33
CA PHE A 18 -0.60 9.28 -0.56
C PHE A 18 -0.16 10.63 0.03
N GLY A 19 -0.79 11.75 -0.33
CA GLY A 19 -0.48 13.08 0.16
C GLY A 19 1.00 13.43 -0.02
N ARG A 20 1.72 13.62 1.08
CA ARG A 20 3.17 13.89 1.10
C ARG A 20 4.04 12.64 0.92
N GLY A 21 3.44 11.46 0.86
CA GLY A 21 4.07 10.16 0.77
C GLY A 21 3.70 9.25 1.93
N THR A 22 4.17 8.01 1.86
CA THR A 22 4.07 7.04 2.96
C THR A 22 5.19 7.27 3.97
N PHE A 23 4.97 6.87 5.22
CA PHE A 23 5.91 7.08 6.33
C PHE A 23 6.29 5.79 7.06
N VAL A 24 5.74 4.65 6.65
CA VAL A 24 6.03 3.33 7.25
C VAL A 24 6.27 2.28 6.18
N HIS A 25 7.14 1.31 6.48
CA HIS A 25 7.37 0.14 5.63
C HIS A 25 6.05 -0.60 5.33
N GLY A 26 5.87 -0.98 4.06
CA GLY A 26 4.68 -1.70 3.61
C GLY A 26 3.39 -0.89 3.53
N GLN A 27 3.35 0.39 3.92
CA GLN A 27 2.11 1.18 3.94
C GLN A 27 1.50 1.35 2.54
N ALA A 28 2.32 1.58 1.50
CA ALA A 28 1.86 1.63 0.12
C ALA A 28 1.25 0.30 -0.32
N TYR A 29 1.91 -0.82 0.01
CA TYR A 29 1.40 -2.16 -0.28
C TYR A 29 0.06 -2.42 0.43
N VAL A 30 -0.06 -2.06 1.71
CA VAL A 30 -1.32 -2.21 2.44
C VAL A 30 -2.44 -1.46 1.72
N ALA A 31 -2.24 -0.19 1.36
CA ALA A 31 -3.24 0.61 0.65
C ALA A 31 -3.69 -0.02 -0.67
N LEU A 32 -2.74 -0.41 -1.51
CA LEU A 32 -3.01 -1.00 -2.83
C LEU A 32 -3.71 -2.36 -2.70
N SER A 33 -3.26 -3.20 -1.78
CA SER A 33 -3.79 -4.56 -1.58
C SER A 33 -5.19 -4.62 -0.98
N ARG A 34 -5.77 -3.49 -0.53
CA ARG A 34 -7.15 -3.51 -0.01
C ARG A 34 -8.20 -3.48 -1.12
N CYS A 35 -7.85 -3.10 -2.35
CA CYS A 35 -8.79 -3.11 -3.48
C CYS A 35 -8.80 -4.48 -4.15
N ARG A 36 -9.98 -4.99 -4.49
CA ARG A 36 -10.11 -6.29 -5.18
C ARG A 36 -9.63 -6.26 -6.63
N THR A 37 -9.85 -5.15 -7.32
CA THR A 37 -9.53 -5.02 -8.75
C THR A 37 -8.87 -3.67 -9.04
N LEU A 38 -8.16 -3.58 -10.16
CA LEU A 38 -7.53 -2.33 -10.60
C LEU A 38 -8.57 -1.31 -11.06
N GLU A 39 -9.67 -1.75 -11.67
CA GLU A 39 -10.77 -0.90 -12.13
C GLU A 39 -11.50 -0.22 -10.96
N GLY A 40 -11.52 -0.86 -9.79
CA GLY A 40 -12.04 -0.30 -8.55
C GLY A 40 -11.10 0.74 -7.91
N MET A 41 -9.86 0.88 -8.41
CA MET A 41 -8.83 1.71 -7.82
C MET A 41 -8.62 3.00 -8.61
N THR A 42 -8.60 4.11 -7.89
CA THR A 42 -8.13 5.39 -8.42
C THR A 42 -7.08 5.99 -7.50
N LEU A 43 -6.14 6.72 -8.07
CA LEU A 43 -5.05 7.37 -7.34
C LEU A 43 -5.12 8.88 -7.54
N THR A 44 -4.94 9.65 -6.47
CA THR A 44 -4.82 11.12 -6.58
C THR A 44 -3.58 11.51 -7.39
N THR A 45 -2.48 10.77 -7.22
CA THR A 45 -1.25 10.91 -8.01
C THR A 45 -0.67 9.54 -8.34
N PRO A 46 0.09 9.39 -9.44
CA PRO A 46 0.76 8.12 -9.74
C PRO A 46 1.63 7.64 -8.57
N VAL A 47 1.70 6.32 -8.37
CA VAL A 47 2.62 5.72 -7.39
C VAL A 47 4.05 6.09 -7.77
N GLN A 48 4.83 6.56 -6.79
CA GLN A 48 6.23 6.92 -6.98
C GLN A 48 7.13 5.98 -6.17
N GLY A 49 8.34 5.74 -6.65
CA GLY A 49 9.31 4.89 -5.95
C GLY A 49 9.57 5.33 -4.51
N ARG A 50 9.52 6.64 -4.23
CA ARG A 50 9.66 7.22 -2.88
C ARG A 50 8.56 6.81 -1.88
N TYR A 51 7.46 6.20 -2.35
CA TYR A 51 6.39 5.67 -1.49
C TYR A 51 6.60 4.19 -1.12
N ILE A 52 7.59 3.53 -1.73
CA ILE A 52 7.81 2.09 -1.54
C ILE A 52 8.98 1.92 -0.57
N PHE A 53 8.62 1.65 0.68
CA PHE A 53 9.56 1.34 1.74
C PHE A 53 9.50 -0.16 2.03
N ILE A 54 10.62 -0.85 1.78
CA ILE A 54 10.80 -2.27 2.07
C ILE A 54 11.72 -2.37 3.30
N ASP A 55 11.41 -3.27 4.21
CA ASP A 55 12.30 -3.62 5.31
C ASP A 55 13.16 -4.80 4.87
N GLU A 56 14.48 -4.59 4.77
CA GLU A 56 15.43 -5.61 4.30
C GLU A 56 15.41 -6.86 5.17
N ARG A 57 15.07 -6.76 6.46
CA ARG A 57 14.96 -7.93 7.35
C ARG A 57 13.80 -8.82 6.96
N VAL A 58 12.68 -8.22 6.53
CA VAL A 58 11.51 -8.96 6.04
C VAL A 58 11.81 -9.61 4.71
N LYS A 59 12.54 -8.93 3.82
CA LYS A 59 13.00 -9.50 2.55
C LYS A 59 13.91 -10.69 2.78
N GLN A 60 14.94 -10.55 3.61
CA GLN A 60 15.85 -11.63 3.99
C GLN A 60 15.10 -12.83 4.59
N PHE A 61 14.12 -12.58 5.47
CA PHE A 61 13.29 -13.64 6.03
C PHE A 61 12.47 -14.40 4.96
N MET A 62 11.95 -13.71 3.95
CA MET A 62 11.22 -14.35 2.85
C MET A 62 12.13 -15.15 1.92
N ASP A 63 13.34 -14.67 1.65
CA ASP A 63 14.32 -15.33 0.76
C ASP A 63 14.98 -16.58 1.40
N LEU A 64 14.82 -16.79 2.71
CA LEU A 64 15.33 -17.94 3.46
C LEU A 64 14.39 -19.17 3.44
N ASN A 65 13.27 -19.10 2.72
CA ASN A 65 12.32 -20.20 2.50
C ASN A 65 12.33 -20.67 1.05
#